data_AF-A0A5B6ZB69-F1
#
_entry.id   AF-A0A5B6ZB69-F1
#
_cell.length_a   1.000
_cell.length_b   1.000
_cell.length_c   1.000
_cell.angle_alpha   90.00
_cell.angle_beta   90.00
_cell.angle_gamma   90.00
#
_symmetry.space_group_name_H-M   'P 1'
#
loop_
_entity.id
_entity.type
_entity.pdbx_description
1 polymer ?
#
loop_
_entity_poly.entity_id
_entity_poly.type
_entity_poly.pdbx_seq_one_letter_code
_entity_poly.pdbx_strand_id
1 'polypeptide(L)'
;MILMISLFLFSYVSTLQIGPTSFAPIIDAAIDIVEKSNGQYHVLVIIADGQVTRNPDTPPGRFSPQEQATVNSIVAASQFPLSIILVGVGDGPWDAMQQFDDNIPHRAFDNFQFVNFTKIMSENTDTSKKETAFALAALMEIPFQYRATQGHQFIESTAGPRTRPLLPPREVVDHDNSVKSFQHMTSFESVDKSAPVEQVCPICLTNPKDMAFGCGHLTCKDCAATISSCPLCRKPITTRLRLYS
;
A
#
# COMPACT_ATOMS: atom_id res chain seq x y z
N MET A 1 14.87 -16.47 0.58
CA MET A 1 13.67 -16.20 -0.26
C MET A 1 13.22 -14.79 0.04
N ILE A 2 13.65 -13.82 -0.76
CA ILE A 2 13.21 -12.43 -0.64
C ILE A 2 11.78 -12.39 -1.18
N LEU A 3 10.83 -12.13 -0.30
CA LEU A 3 9.43 -11.87 -0.68
C LEU A 3 9.45 -10.60 -1.55
N MET A 4 9.37 -10.75 -2.87
CA MET A 4 9.10 -9.62 -3.76
C MET A 4 7.66 -9.17 -3.47
N ILE A 5 7.50 -8.25 -2.52
CA ILE A 5 6.27 -7.49 -2.33
C ILE A 5 6.20 -6.53 -3.53
N SER A 6 5.77 -7.05 -4.66
CA SER A 6 5.55 -6.25 -5.87
C SER A 6 4.19 -5.57 -5.71
N LEU A 7 4.21 -4.24 -5.79
CA LEU A 7 3.09 -3.32 -5.64
C LEU A 7 2.43 -3.25 -4.25
N PHE A 8 2.96 -2.35 -3.41
CA PHE A 8 2.12 -1.61 -2.48
C PHE A 8 1.29 -0.60 -3.28
N LEU A 9 0.01 -0.87 -3.50
CA LEU A 9 -0.95 0.20 -3.81
C LEU A 9 -1.22 0.94 -2.51
N PHE A 10 -0.52 2.05 -2.28
CA PHE A 10 -0.88 3.00 -1.25
C PHE A 10 -2.05 3.83 -1.76
N SER A 11 -3.25 3.57 -1.22
CA SER A 11 -4.37 4.50 -1.33
C SER A 11 -4.69 5.01 0.06
N TYR A 12 -4.49 6.30 0.29
CA TYR A 12 -5.02 6.98 1.47
C TYR A 12 -6.48 7.33 1.17
N VAL A 13 -7.41 6.73 1.91
CA VAL A 13 -8.83 7.05 1.81
C VAL A 13 -9.15 7.98 2.97
N SER A 14 -9.18 9.29 2.70
CA SER A 14 -9.70 10.27 3.68
C SER A 14 -11.22 10.26 3.66
N THR A 15 -11.85 10.04 4.81
CA THR A 15 -13.31 10.10 4.97
C THR A 15 -13.88 11.53 4.91
N LEU A 16 -13.02 12.55 4.85
CA LEU A 16 -13.41 13.94 5.08
C LEU A 16 -13.97 14.74 3.90
N GLN A 17 -14.04 14.23 2.67
CA GLN A 17 -14.74 14.96 1.61
C GLN A 17 -15.13 14.06 0.43
N ILE A 18 -16.43 13.98 0.12
CA ILE A 18 -17.07 13.68 -1.18
C ILE A 18 -17.98 12.42 -1.24
N GLY A 19 -18.08 11.54 -0.24
CA GLY A 19 -19.13 10.49 -0.31
C GLY A 19 -19.10 9.42 0.78
N PRO A 20 -20.03 8.45 0.71
CA PRO A 20 -20.03 7.31 1.62
C PRO A 20 -18.82 6.41 1.31
N THR A 21 -18.03 6.11 2.33
CA THR A 21 -16.81 5.30 2.28
C THR A 21 -17.16 3.86 1.96
N SER A 22 -16.54 3.30 0.91
CA SER A 22 -16.54 1.88 0.58
C SER A 22 -15.15 1.48 0.08
N PHE A 23 -14.65 0.32 0.50
CA PHE A 23 -13.36 -0.20 0.02
C PHE A 23 -13.51 -1.07 -1.24
N ALA A 24 -14.73 -1.35 -1.68
CA ALA A 24 -14.98 -2.15 -2.88
C ALA A 24 -14.17 -1.65 -4.10
N PRO A 25 -14.14 -0.35 -4.46
CA PRO A 25 -13.43 0.10 -5.65
C PRO A 25 -11.91 -0.13 -5.59
N ILE A 26 -11.28 0.01 -4.41
CA ILE A 26 -9.83 -0.17 -4.28
C ILE A 26 -9.45 -1.66 -4.25
N ILE A 27 -10.32 -2.51 -3.69
CA ILE A 27 -10.14 -3.96 -3.68
C ILE A 27 -10.33 -4.51 -5.11
N ASP A 28 -11.36 -4.07 -5.83
CA ASP A 28 -11.62 -4.47 -7.22
C ASP A 28 -10.46 -4.04 -8.14
N ALA A 29 -9.91 -2.85 -7.94
CA ALA A 29 -8.72 -2.39 -8.67
C ALA A 29 -7.47 -3.25 -8.36
N ALA A 30 -7.32 -3.74 -7.13
CA ALA A 30 -6.23 -4.63 -6.77
C ALA A 30 -6.39 -6.02 -7.41
N ILE A 31 -7.62 -6.55 -7.50
CA ILE A 31 -7.93 -7.78 -8.25
C ILE A 31 -7.50 -7.62 -9.71
N ASP A 32 -7.90 -6.53 -10.38
CA ASP A 32 -7.53 -6.25 -11.77
C ASP A 32 -5.99 -6.20 -11.96
N ILE A 33 -5.23 -5.76 -10.95
CA ILE A 33 -3.76 -5.75 -10.97
C ILE A 33 -3.19 -7.15 -10.83
N VAL A 34 -3.75 -7.96 -9.93
CA VAL A 34 -3.33 -9.34 -9.77
C VAL A 34 -3.55 -10.13 -11.06
N GLU A 35 -4.69 -9.94 -11.72
CA GLU A 35 -4.97 -10.54 -13.04
C GLU A 35 -3.95 -10.09 -14.10
N LYS A 36 -3.70 -8.78 -14.22
CA LYS A 36 -2.69 -8.24 -15.16
C LYS A 36 -1.26 -8.68 -14.86
N SER A 37 -0.98 -9.07 -13.62
CA SER A 37 0.31 -9.59 -13.20
C SER A 37 0.49 -11.10 -13.46
N ASN A 38 -0.47 -11.73 -14.15
CA ASN A 38 -0.50 -13.17 -14.40
C ASN A 38 -0.62 -14.00 -13.10
N GLY A 39 -1.35 -13.48 -12.11
CA GLY A 39 -1.58 -14.16 -10.83
C GLY A 39 -0.37 -14.12 -9.89
N GLN A 40 0.49 -13.10 -9.98
CA GLN A 40 1.51 -12.89 -8.95
C GLN A 40 0.87 -12.51 -7.62
N TYR A 41 1.49 -12.94 -6.52
CA TYR A 41 1.01 -12.62 -5.18
C TYR A 41 1.18 -11.13 -4.86
N HIS A 42 0.10 -10.51 -4.35
CA HIS A 42 0.07 -9.10 -3.98
C HIS A 42 -0.45 -8.92 -2.55
N VAL A 43 0.00 -7.83 -1.91
CA VAL A 43 -0.54 -7.36 -0.63
C VAL A 43 -1.05 -5.94 -0.83
N LEU A 44 -2.37 -5.75 -0.74
CA LEU A 44 -3.01 -4.44 -0.73
C LEU A 44 -2.97 -3.88 0.69
N VAL A 45 -2.42 -2.68 0.87
CA VAL A 45 -2.43 -1.98 2.16
C VAL A 45 -3.32 -0.74 2.04
N ILE A 46 -4.45 -0.75 2.74
CA ILE A 46 -5.42 0.36 2.78
C ILE A 46 -5.18 1.13 4.06
N ILE A 47 -4.97 2.45 3.97
CA ILE A 47 -4.91 3.33 5.15
C ILE A 47 -6.18 4.16 5.15
N ALA A 48 -6.96 4.06 6.24
CA ALA A 48 -8.25 4.73 6.37
C ALA A 48 -8.42 5.33 7.76
N ASP A 49 -9.06 6.51 7.83
CA ASP A 49 -9.30 7.26 9.06
C ASP A 49 -10.68 7.01 9.71
N GLY A 50 -11.49 6.13 9.12
CA GLY A 50 -12.81 5.78 9.64
C GLY A 50 -13.41 4.52 9.01
N GLN A 51 -14.58 4.10 9.51
CA GLN A 51 -15.31 2.92 9.02
C GLN A 51 -15.89 3.15 7.62
N VAL A 52 -16.17 2.04 6.94
CA VAL A 52 -17.12 2.00 5.81
C VAL A 52 -18.43 2.65 6.25
N THR A 53 -19.04 3.49 5.41
CA THR A 53 -20.19 4.29 5.84
C THR A 53 -21.36 3.40 6.24
N ARG A 54 -21.74 3.48 7.52
CA ARG A 54 -22.94 2.83 8.04
C ARG A 54 -24.09 3.81 8.01
N ASN A 55 -25.21 3.42 7.41
CA ASN A 55 -26.43 4.23 7.49
C ASN A 55 -27.00 4.10 8.92
N PRO A 56 -27.29 5.20 9.64
CA PRO A 56 -27.89 5.15 10.98
C PRO A 56 -29.21 4.39 11.05
N ASP A 57 -29.94 4.28 9.93
CA ASP A 57 -31.19 3.51 9.83
C ASP A 57 -30.96 2.00 9.69
N THR A 58 -29.71 1.54 9.60
CA THR A 58 -29.39 0.11 9.44
C THR A 58 -29.60 -0.63 10.76
N PRO A 59 -30.51 -1.61 10.83
CA PRO A 59 -30.75 -2.37 12.05
C PRO A 59 -29.47 -3.06 12.55
N PRO A 60 -29.33 -3.28 13.87
CA PRO A 60 -28.24 -4.08 14.42
C PRO A 60 -28.18 -5.46 13.72
N GLY A 61 -26.99 -5.85 13.25
CA GLY A 61 -26.77 -7.13 12.56
C GLY A 61 -27.02 -7.14 11.04
N ARG A 62 -27.31 -5.98 10.42
CA ARG A 62 -27.32 -5.84 8.96
C ARG A 62 -26.24 -4.87 8.50
N PHE A 63 -25.73 -5.10 7.28
CA PHE A 63 -24.76 -4.26 6.61
C PHE A 63 -25.44 -3.16 5.78
N SER A 64 -24.83 -1.96 5.75
CA SER A 64 -25.15 -0.91 4.80
C SER A 64 -24.81 -1.34 3.36
N PRO A 65 -25.30 -0.63 2.33
CA PRO A 65 -24.90 -0.90 0.95
C PRO A 65 -23.38 -0.86 0.74
N GLN A 66 -22.68 0.05 1.42
CA GLN A 66 -21.22 0.20 1.32
C GLN A 66 -20.47 -0.90 2.04
N GLU A 67 -20.95 -1.33 3.21
CA GLU A 67 -20.42 -2.48 3.96
C GLU A 67 -20.61 -3.76 3.15
N GLN A 68 -21.80 -3.97 2.59
CA GLN A 68 -22.08 -5.14 1.76
C GLN A 68 -21.23 -5.15 0.49
N ALA A 69 -21.05 -4.01 -0.19
CA ALA A 69 -20.19 -3.91 -1.36
C ALA A 69 -18.73 -4.26 -1.00
N THR A 70 -18.24 -3.75 0.14
CA THR A 70 -16.89 -4.05 0.63
C THR A 70 -16.71 -5.54 0.93
N VAL A 71 -17.67 -6.15 1.63
CA VAL A 71 -17.67 -7.59 1.92
C VAL A 71 -17.67 -8.41 0.62
N ASN A 72 -18.49 -8.04 -0.35
CA ASN A 72 -18.55 -8.74 -1.64
C ASN A 72 -17.20 -8.68 -2.38
N SER A 73 -16.52 -7.53 -2.39
CA SER A 73 -15.19 -7.40 -2.98
C SER A 73 -14.12 -8.17 -2.21
N ILE A 74 -14.19 -8.24 -0.88
CA ILE A 74 -13.26 -9.08 -0.08
C ILE A 74 -13.46 -10.57 -0.42
N VAL A 75 -14.71 -11.04 -0.49
CA VAL A 75 -15.03 -12.42 -0.89
C VAL A 75 -14.54 -12.71 -2.31
N ALA A 76 -14.75 -11.78 -3.25
CA ALA A 76 -14.24 -11.92 -4.61
C ALA A 76 -12.70 -11.96 -4.64
N ALA A 77 -12.03 -11.10 -3.86
CA ALA A 77 -10.58 -11.06 -3.74
C ALA A 77 -10.00 -12.37 -3.18
N SER A 78 -10.74 -13.11 -2.36
CA SER A 78 -10.29 -14.40 -1.80
C SER A 78 -10.10 -15.49 -2.88
N GLN A 79 -10.57 -15.27 -4.11
CA GLN A 79 -10.33 -16.17 -5.24
C GLN A 79 -9.01 -15.88 -5.98
N PHE A 80 -8.26 -14.86 -5.55
CA PHE A 80 -7.02 -14.40 -6.19
C PHE A 80 -5.85 -14.48 -5.19
N PRO A 81 -4.58 -14.48 -5.66
CA PRO A 81 -3.42 -14.39 -4.79
C PRO A 81 -3.23 -12.97 -4.24
N LEU A 82 -4.21 -12.51 -3.47
CA LEU A 82 -4.29 -11.16 -2.94
C LEU A 82 -4.64 -11.19 -1.45
N SER A 83 -3.74 -10.63 -0.65
CA SER A 83 -3.96 -10.32 0.76
C SER A 83 -4.27 -8.85 0.95
N ILE A 84 -5.14 -8.52 1.90
CA ILE A 84 -5.58 -7.15 2.19
C ILE A 84 -5.24 -6.84 3.65
N ILE A 85 -4.53 -5.74 3.88
CA ILE A 85 -4.25 -5.21 5.21
C ILE A 85 -4.93 -3.84 5.31
N LEU A 86 -5.88 -3.69 6.24
CA LEU A 86 -6.50 -2.42 6.55
C LEU A 86 -5.83 -1.82 7.80
N VAL A 87 -5.17 -0.68 7.61
CA VAL A 87 -4.52 0.10 8.67
C VAL A 87 -5.46 1.24 9.07
N GLY A 88 -6.08 1.08 10.24
CA GLY A 88 -6.94 2.10 10.83
C GLY A 88 -6.13 3.18 11.56
N VAL A 89 -6.29 4.43 11.15
CA VAL A 89 -5.72 5.61 11.80
C VAL A 89 -6.83 6.49 12.39
N GLY A 90 -6.54 7.20 13.47
CA GLY A 90 -7.52 8.03 14.18
C GLY A 90 -8.36 7.27 15.21
N ASP A 91 -9.46 7.90 15.62
CA ASP A 91 -10.21 7.53 16.83
C ASP A 91 -11.18 6.36 16.64
N GLY A 92 -11.46 5.95 15.39
CA GLY A 92 -12.46 4.93 15.08
C GLY A 92 -13.90 5.47 15.12
N PRO A 93 -14.92 4.64 15.40
CA PRO A 93 -14.88 3.27 15.94
C PRO A 93 -14.32 2.23 14.96
N TRP A 94 -13.95 1.02 15.43
CA TRP A 94 -13.35 -0.03 14.59
C TRP A 94 -14.07 -1.38 14.63
N ASP A 95 -15.22 -1.45 15.30
CA ASP A 95 -15.98 -2.70 15.50
C ASP A 95 -16.37 -3.40 14.20
N ALA A 96 -16.79 -2.64 13.18
CA ALA A 96 -17.14 -3.20 11.87
C ALA A 96 -15.92 -3.84 11.17
N MET A 97 -14.74 -3.25 11.35
CA MET A 97 -13.51 -3.77 10.73
C MET A 97 -13.01 -5.03 11.45
N GLN A 98 -13.24 -5.13 12.76
CA GLN A 98 -13.01 -6.37 13.51
C GLN A 98 -13.99 -7.47 13.08
N GLN A 99 -15.25 -7.14 12.81
CA GLN A 99 -16.21 -8.12 12.27
C GLN A 99 -15.79 -8.65 10.88
N PHE A 100 -15.14 -7.82 10.06
CA PHE A 100 -14.63 -8.23 8.76
C PHE A 100 -13.39 -9.13 8.85
N ASP A 101 -12.57 -8.97 9.89
CA ASP A 101 -11.46 -9.89 10.21
C ASP A 101 -12.02 -11.29 10.51
N ASP A 102 -12.92 -11.38 11.50
CA ASP A 102 -13.30 -12.65 12.11
C ASP A 102 -14.43 -13.40 11.38
N ASN A 103 -15.33 -12.70 10.67
CA ASN A 103 -16.64 -13.27 10.30
C ASN A 103 -17.13 -12.90 8.89
N ILE A 104 -16.29 -13.07 7.85
CA ILE A 104 -16.76 -12.99 6.46
C ILE A 104 -17.13 -14.38 5.93
N PRO A 105 -18.43 -14.67 5.71
CA PRO A 105 -18.86 -15.96 5.16
C PRO A 105 -18.47 -16.07 3.67
N HIS A 106 -18.29 -17.31 3.20
CA HIS A 106 -18.04 -17.67 1.79
C HIS A 106 -16.69 -17.24 1.19
N ARG A 107 -15.72 -16.76 1.98
CA ARG A 107 -14.33 -16.55 1.52
C ARG A 107 -13.63 -17.90 1.28
N ALA A 108 -12.82 -18.00 0.22
CA ALA A 108 -12.07 -19.22 -0.11
C ALA A 108 -10.91 -19.47 0.87
N PHE A 109 -10.29 -18.40 1.36
CA PHE A 109 -9.34 -18.39 2.45
C PHE A 109 -9.42 -17.06 3.19
N ASP A 110 -8.79 -16.98 4.37
CA ASP A 110 -8.70 -15.72 5.10
C ASP A 110 -7.71 -14.77 4.43
N ASN A 111 -8.20 -13.67 3.85
CA ASN A 111 -7.41 -12.78 3.01
C ASN A 111 -7.44 -11.32 3.49
N PHE A 112 -7.94 -11.06 4.70
CA PHE A 112 -8.13 -9.72 5.23
C PHE A 112 -7.58 -9.63 6.65
N GLN A 113 -6.77 -8.61 6.93
CA GLN A 113 -6.23 -8.31 8.25
C GLN A 113 -6.53 -6.85 8.63
N PHE A 114 -7.16 -6.62 9.78
CA PHE A 114 -7.27 -5.28 10.35
C PHE A 114 -6.17 -4.97 11.38
N VAL A 115 -5.58 -3.77 11.30
CA VAL A 115 -4.57 -3.27 12.25
C VAL A 115 -4.95 -1.87 12.73
N ASN A 116 -5.17 -1.73 14.05
CA ASN A 116 -5.39 -0.42 14.66
C ASN A 116 -4.05 0.28 14.95
N PHE A 117 -3.60 1.10 14.00
CA PHE A 117 -2.32 1.80 14.09
C PHE A 117 -2.29 2.80 15.24
N THR A 118 -3.35 3.59 15.41
CA THR A 118 -3.42 4.61 16.48
C THR A 118 -3.31 3.98 17.86
N LYS A 119 -3.96 2.83 18.08
CA LYS A 119 -3.84 2.08 19.33
C LYS A 119 -2.40 1.64 19.60
N ILE A 120 -1.74 1.01 18.62
CA ILE A 120 -0.34 0.55 18.76
C ILE A 120 0.59 1.73 19.03
N MET A 121 0.41 2.83 18.30
CA MET A 121 1.27 4.00 18.44
C MET A 121 1.01 4.79 19.73
N SER A 122 -0.15 4.62 20.37
CA SER A 122 -0.50 5.24 21.65
C SER A 122 0.14 4.56 22.88
N GLU A 123 0.69 3.37 22.73
CA GLU A 123 1.30 2.64 23.86
C GLU A 123 2.49 3.41 24.46
N ASN A 124 2.73 3.26 25.76
CA ASN A 124 3.87 3.92 26.42
C ASN A 124 5.15 3.06 26.34
N THR A 125 5.65 2.88 25.13
CA THR A 125 6.84 2.07 24.81
C THR A 125 7.78 2.81 23.85
N ASP A 126 9.00 2.29 23.68
CA ASP A 126 9.96 2.84 22.73
C ASP A 126 9.42 2.78 21.29
N THR A 127 9.75 3.79 20.46
CA THR A 127 9.31 3.86 19.06
C THR A 127 9.62 2.58 18.27
N SER A 128 10.82 2.01 18.44
CA SER A 128 11.20 0.78 17.74
C SER A 128 10.33 -0.42 18.11
N LYS A 129 9.85 -0.49 19.36
CA LYS A 129 8.93 -1.54 19.82
C LYS A 129 7.55 -1.36 19.21
N LYS A 130 7.07 -0.11 19.08
CA LYS A 130 5.80 0.20 18.41
C LYS A 130 5.83 -0.16 16.93
N GLU A 131 6.92 0.20 16.24
CA GLU A 131 7.13 -0.16 14.83
C GLU A 131 7.18 -1.68 14.65
N THR A 132 7.88 -2.39 15.54
CA THR A 132 7.94 -3.86 15.52
C THR A 132 6.57 -4.47 15.79
N ALA A 133 5.81 -3.94 16.76
CA ALA A 133 4.47 -4.40 17.07
C ALA A 133 3.50 -4.16 15.90
N PHE A 134 3.59 -3.00 15.25
CA PHE A 134 2.81 -2.70 14.04
C PHE A 134 3.17 -3.65 12.89
N ALA A 135 4.46 -3.83 12.60
CA ALA A 135 4.92 -4.72 11.54
C ALA A 135 4.49 -6.17 11.80
N LEU A 136 4.58 -6.63 13.05
CA LEU A 136 4.11 -7.96 13.43
C LEU A 136 2.60 -8.09 13.24
N ALA A 137 1.81 -7.15 13.74
CA ALA A 137 0.36 -7.15 13.60
C ALA A 137 -0.08 -7.13 12.13
N ALA A 138 0.61 -6.36 11.27
CA ALA A 138 0.30 -6.28 9.85
C ALA A 138 0.71 -7.53 9.06
N LEU A 139 1.79 -8.21 9.46
CA LEU A 139 2.40 -9.26 8.66
C LEU A 139 2.20 -10.68 9.20
N MET A 140 1.66 -10.85 10.40
CA MET A 140 1.56 -12.16 11.06
C MET A 140 0.74 -13.18 10.28
N GLU A 141 -0.25 -12.75 9.51
CA GLU A 141 -1.08 -13.65 8.71
C GLU A 141 -0.53 -13.91 7.31
N ILE A 142 0.26 -12.99 6.75
CA ILE A 142 0.77 -13.05 5.37
C ILE A 142 1.43 -14.39 5.02
N PRO A 143 2.26 -15.03 5.87
CA PRO A 143 2.83 -16.35 5.56
C PRO A 143 1.80 -17.48 5.42
N PHE A 144 0.66 -17.39 6.11
CA PHE A 144 -0.43 -18.37 6.00
C PHE A 144 -1.29 -18.08 4.77
N GLN A 145 -1.60 -16.81 4.54
CA GLN A 145 -2.36 -16.34 3.37
C GLN A 145 -1.62 -16.68 2.06
N TYR A 146 -0.32 -16.38 1.98
CA TYR A 146 0.51 -16.76 0.83
C TYR A 146 0.47 -18.26 0.55
N ARG A 147 0.57 -19.10 1.58
CA ARG A 147 0.50 -20.56 1.43
C ARG A 147 -0.86 -21.03 0.95
N ALA A 148 -1.95 -20.42 1.42
CA ALA A 148 -3.28 -20.72 0.93
C ALA A 148 -3.34 -20.49 -0.58
N THR A 149 -2.81 -19.38 -1.08
CA THR A 149 -2.85 -19.05 -2.51
C THR A 149 -2.04 -20.02 -3.41
N GLN A 150 -1.01 -20.68 -2.87
CA GLN A 150 -0.17 -21.61 -3.66
C GLN A 150 -0.92 -22.89 -4.10
N GLY A 151 -2.03 -23.24 -3.44
CA GLY A 151 -2.80 -24.45 -3.71
C GLY A 151 -3.98 -24.28 -4.66
N HIS A 152 -4.29 -23.05 -5.08
CA HIS A 152 -5.46 -22.77 -5.92
C HIS A 152 -5.07 -22.59 -7.39
N GLN A 153 -5.75 -23.32 -8.29
CA GLN A 153 -5.83 -22.93 -9.69
C GLN A 153 -6.74 -21.71 -9.78
N PHE A 154 -6.14 -20.53 -9.98
CA PHE A 154 -6.89 -19.29 -10.11
C PHE A 154 -7.81 -19.35 -11.33
N ILE A 155 -9.05 -18.91 -11.15
CA ILE A 155 -9.99 -18.80 -12.26
C ILE A 155 -9.45 -17.69 -13.16
N GLU A 156 -9.02 -18.01 -14.38
CA GLU A 156 -8.88 -17.03 -15.44
C GLU A 156 -10.26 -16.43 -15.70
N SER A 157 -10.55 -15.29 -15.08
CA SER A 157 -11.79 -14.58 -15.30
C SER A 157 -11.71 -13.92 -16.67
N THR A 158 -12.50 -14.42 -17.62
CA THR A 158 -12.70 -13.82 -18.95
C THR A 158 -13.51 -12.51 -18.90
N ALA A 159 -13.89 -12.04 -17.71
CA ALA A 159 -14.61 -10.78 -17.55
C ALA A 159 -13.61 -9.60 -17.62
N GLY A 160 -13.94 -8.58 -18.41
CA GLY A 160 -13.15 -7.35 -18.51
C GLY A 160 -12.97 -6.61 -17.16
N PRO A 161 -12.27 -5.45 -17.16
CA PRO A 161 -11.88 -4.74 -15.94
C PRO A 161 -13.06 -4.55 -14.98
N ARG A 162 -12.95 -4.99 -13.72
CA ARG A 162 -14.05 -4.88 -12.75
C ARG A 162 -14.33 -3.43 -12.39
N THR A 163 -13.29 -2.59 -12.40
CA THR A 163 -13.40 -1.13 -12.29
C THR A 163 -12.16 -0.47 -12.88
N ARG A 164 -12.32 0.52 -13.77
CA ARG A 164 -11.18 1.34 -14.20
C ARG A 164 -10.93 2.43 -13.14
N PRO A 165 -9.76 2.48 -12.48
CA PRO A 165 -9.44 3.57 -11.58
C PRO A 165 -9.60 4.90 -12.31
N LEU A 166 -10.31 5.84 -11.68
CA LEU A 166 -10.42 7.19 -12.23
C LEU A 166 -9.03 7.82 -12.29
N LEU A 167 -8.81 8.65 -13.29
CA LEU A 167 -7.59 9.44 -13.34
C LEU A 167 -7.56 10.36 -12.10
N PRO A 168 -6.39 10.58 -11.49
CA PRO A 168 -6.29 11.50 -10.37
C PRO A 168 -6.83 12.88 -10.78
N PRO A 169 -7.55 13.59 -9.90
CA PRO A 169 -8.02 14.95 -10.18
C PRO A 169 -6.86 15.83 -10.65
N ARG A 170 -7.08 16.61 -11.71
CA ARG A 170 -6.01 17.42 -12.32
C ARG A 170 -5.44 18.41 -11.32
N GLU A 171 -6.29 18.95 -10.47
CA GLU A 171 -5.94 19.91 -9.43
C GLU A 171 -4.95 19.32 -8.42
N VAL A 172 -5.09 18.04 -8.06
CA VAL A 172 -4.17 17.33 -7.17
C VAL A 172 -2.84 17.09 -7.87
N VAL A 173 -2.87 16.65 -9.13
CA VAL A 173 -1.66 16.43 -9.93
C VAL A 173 -0.87 17.73 -10.12
N ASP A 174 -1.57 18.83 -10.41
CA ASP A 174 -0.98 20.15 -10.59
C ASP A 174 -0.42 20.69 -9.27
N HIS A 175 -1.10 20.47 -8.14
CA HIS A 175 -0.59 20.81 -6.82
C HIS A 175 0.67 20.00 -6.47
N ASP A 176 0.66 18.68 -6.65
CA ASP A 176 1.83 17.82 -6.40
C ASP A 176 3.03 18.22 -7.27
N ASN A 177 2.78 18.55 -8.54
CA ASN A 177 3.80 19.05 -9.45
C ASN A 177 4.31 20.43 -9.03
N SER A 178 3.43 21.29 -8.53
CA SER A 178 3.78 22.62 -8.00
C SER A 178 4.64 22.50 -6.74
N VAL A 179 4.28 21.66 -5.78
CA VAL A 179 5.06 21.36 -4.56
C VAL A 179 6.44 20.80 -4.90
N LYS A 180 6.52 19.88 -5.88
CA LYS A 180 7.81 19.38 -6.40
C LYS A 180 8.64 20.47 -7.08
N SER A 181 7.99 21.44 -7.72
CA SER A 181 8.65 22.58 -8.35
C SER A 181 9.21 23.57 -7.31
N PHE A 182 8.51 23.76 -6.19
CA PHE A 182 9.00 24.57 -5.06
C PHE A 182 10.18 23.93 -4.33
N GLN A 183 10.23 22.60 -4.22
CA GLN A 183 11.40 21.88 -3.71
C GLN A 183 12.63 22.01 -4.64
N HIS A 184 12.43 22.29 -5.93
CA HIS A 184 13.54 22.51 -6.85
C HIS A 184 14.12 23.94 -6.76
N MET A 185 13.35 24.94 -6.31
CA MET A 185 13.81 26.34 -6.24
C MET A 185 14.38 26.76 -4.87
N THR A 186 14.20 26.00 -3.79
CA THR A 186 14.77 26.33 -2.46
C THR A 186 16.21 25.86 -2.24
N SER A 187 16.87 25.28 -3.26
CA SER A 187 18.31 24.99 -3.19
C SER A 187 19.16 26.20 -3.59
N PHE A 188 18.90 27.37 -3.01
CA PHE A 188 19.83 28.51 -2.96
C PHE A 188 19.42 29.43 -1.82
N GLU A 189 19.73 29.03 -0.58
CA GLU A 189 20.22 29.93 0.46
C GLU A 189 20.72 29.12 1.67
N SER A 190 21.93 29.47 2.07
CA SER A 190 22.72 28.86 3.14
C SER A 190 22.13 29.16 4.52
N VAL A 191 21.67 28.13 5.25
CA VAL A 191 21.67 28.12 6.71
C VAL A 191 22.09 26.74 7.21
N ASP A 192 23.24 26.74 7.86
CA ASP A 192 23.89 25.64 8.54
C ASP A 192 23.06 25.23 9.79
N LYS A 193 22.70 23.94 9.89
CA LYS A 193 22.48 23.14 11.13
C LYS A 193 21.92 21.74 10.81
N SER A 194 22.84 20.79 10.68
CA SER A 194 22.80 19.43 11.27
C SER A 194 21.53 18.56 11.13
N ALA A 195 21.48 17.72 10.08
CA ALA A 195 21.16 16.27 10.13
C ALA A 195 21.19 15.66 8.69
N PRO A 196 22.12 14.74 8.34
CA PRO A 196 22.16 14.14 7.00
C PRO A 196 21.32 12.84 6.98
N VAL A 197 20.02 12.93 6.71
CA VAL A 197 19.14 11.73 6.75
C VAL A 197 18.89 11.10 5.36
N GLU A 198 19.44 11.64 4.27
CA GLU A 198 19.11 11.16 2.90
C GLU A 198 20.27 10.62 2.05
N GLN A 199 21.37 10.14 2.65
CA GLN A 199 22.56 9.70 1.89
C GLN A 199 22.66 8.19 1.59
N VAL A 200 21.72 7.36 2.05
CA VAL A 200 21.79 5.89 1.87
C VAL A 200 20.96 5.38 0.68
N CYS A 201 21.40 4.29 0.06
CA CYS A 201 20.83 3.72 -1.16
C CYS A 201 19.38 3.25 -0.93
N PRO A 202 18.42 3.61 -1.81
CA PRO A 202 17.02 3.23 -1.66
C PRO A 202 16.72 1.73 -1.87
N ILE A 203 17.72 0.96 -2.32
CA ILE A 203 17.57 -0.49 -2.56
C ILE A 203 18.01 -1.29 -1.32
N CYS A 204 19.22 -1.02 -0.80
CA CYS A 204 19.74 -1.76 0.35
C CYS A 204 19.60 -1.03 1.68
N LEU A 205 19.23 0.25 1.67
CA LEU A 205 19.11 1.13 2.84
C LEU A 205 20.36 1.16 3.75
N THR A 206 21.51 0.73 3.21
CA THR A 206 22.74 0.50 3.98
C THR A 206 23.90 1.31 3.39
N ASN A 207 24.18 1.12 2.10
CA ASN A 207 25.36 1.70 1.45
C ASN A 207 25.09 3.13 1.00
N PRO A 208 26.11 4.01 0.97
CA PRO A 208 25.96 5.36 0.46
C PRO A 208 25.63 5.37 -1.05
N LYS A 209 24.98 6.46 -1.49
CA LYS A 209 24.67 6.71 -2.90
C LYS A 209 25.92 7.13 -3.68
N ASP A 210 26.64 6.17 -4.27
CA ASP A 210 27.87 6.42 -5.06
C ASP A 210 27.71 6.13 -6.57
N MET A 211 26.49 5.88 -7.04
CA MET A 211 26.19 5.62 -8.44
C MET A 211 24.93 6.36 -8.94
N ALA A 212 25.11 7.17 -9.98
CA ALA A 212 24.04 7.88 -10.67
C ALA A 212 23.66 7.19 -11.99
N PHE A 213 22.37 7.19 -12.32
CA PHE A 213 21.86 6.74 -13.61
C PHE A 213 21.70 7.90 -14.60
N GLY A 214 21.58 7.60 -15.90
CA GLY A 214 21.29 8.60 -16.94
C GLY A 214 19.99 9.39 -16.74
N CYS A 215 19.11 8.96 -15.81
CA CYS A 215 17.92 9.68 -15.41
C CYS A 215 18.10 10.60 -14.18
N GLY A 216 19.32 10.73 -13.65
CA GLY A 216 19.66 11.58 -12.50
C GLY A 216 19.46 10.93 -11.12
N HIS A 217 18.86 9.74 -11.05
CA HIS A 217 18.62 9.05 -9.79
C HIS A 217 19.82 8.25 -9.30
N LEU A 218 19.89 8.03 -7.98
CA LEU A 218 21.09 7.59 -7.27
C LEU A 218 20.86 6.28 -6.49
N THR A 219 21.86 5.40 -6.52
CA THR A 219 21.94 4.14 -5.77
C THR A 219 23.38 3.85 -5.35
N CYS A 220 23.64 2.80 -4.58
CA CYS A 220 25.01 2.31 -4.38
C CYS A 220 25.46 1.47 -5.57
N LYS A 221 26.77 1.37 -5.78
CA LYS A 221 27.42 0.60 -6.84
C LYS A 221 26.98 -0.87 -6.87
N ASP A 222 26.84 -1.49 -5.70
CA ASP A 222 26.50 -2.92 -5.61
C ASP A 222 25.08 -3.18 -6.12
N CYS A 223 24.12 -2.36 -5.70
CA CYS A 223 22.75 -2.48 -6.17
C CYS A 223 22.59 -2.01 -7.62
N ALA A 224 23.35 -1.01 -8.06
CA ALA A 224 23.31 -0.52 -9.44
C ALA A 224 23.77 -1.56 -10.47
N ALA A 225 24.63 -2.50 -10.07
CA ALA A 225 25.14 -3.57 -10.93
C ALA A 225 24.08 -4.65 -11.23
N THR A 226 23.08 -4.83 -10.36
CA THR A 226 22.10 -5.93 -10.47
C THR A 226 20.79 -5.53 -11.12
N ILE A 227 20.59 -4.23 -11.40
CA ILE A 227 19.33 -3.70 -11.94
C ILE A 227 19.50 -3.15 -13.36
N SER A 228 18.52 -3.40 -14.22
CA SER A 228 18.46 -2.90 -15.60
C SER A 228 17.53 -1.70 -15.79
N SER A 229 16.67 -1.41 -14.81
CA SER A 229 15.73 -0.29 -14.79
C SER A 229 15.87 0.50 -13.49
N CYS A 230 15.73 1.82 -13.56
CA CYS A 230 15.84 2.70 -12.40
C CYS A 230 14.69 2.40 -11.41
N PRO A 231 14.97 2.16 -10.11
CA PRO A 231 13.94 1.84 -9.12
C PRO A 231 13.00 3.03 -8.84
N LEU A 232 13.45 4.26 -9.13
CA LEU A 232 12.73 5.49 -8.80
C LEU A 232 11.80 5.95 -9.94
N CYS A 233 12.25 5.84 -11.19
CA CYS A 233 11.48 6.32 -12.35
C CYS A 233 11.18 5.27 -13.41
N ARG A 234 11.58 4.00 -13.18
CA ARG A 234 11.34 2.84 -14.05
C ARG A 234 11.90 2.95 -15.48
N LYS A 235 12.68 3.99 -15.79
CA LYS A 235 13.39 4.14 -17.07
C LYS A 235 14.52 3.10 -17.18
N PRO A 236 14.77 2.55 -18.38
CA PRO A 236 15.90 1.64 -18.61
C PRO A 236 17.22 2.36 -18.33
N ILE A 237 18.15 1.67 -17.65
CA ILE A 237 19.45 2.22 -17.27
C ILE A 237 20.41 2.08 -18.46
N THR A 238 20.58 3.17 -19.19
CA THR A 238 21.52 3.28 -20.31
C THR A 238 22.93 3.70 -19.86
N THR A 239 23.01 4.48 -18.78
CA THR A 239 24.27 5.04 -18.28
C THR A 239 24.37 4.85 -16.77
N ARG A 240 25.55 4.43 -16.29
CA ARG A 240 25.92 4.36 -14.87
C ARG A 240 27.17 5.20 -14.65
N LEU A 241 27.05 6.23 -13.83
CA LEU A 241 28.13 7.17 -13.52
C LEU A 241 28.52 6.97 -12.05
N ARG A 242 29.78 6.65 -11.81
CA ARG A 242 30.31 6.57 -10.45
C ARG A 242 30.57 7.98 -9.94
N LEU A 243 30.03 8.31 -8.78
CA LEU A 243 30.30 9.57 -8.10
C LEU A 243 31.53 9.37 -7.22
N TYR A 244 32.50 10.26 -7.37
CA TYR A 244 33.63 10.37 -6.44
C TYR A 244 33.37 11.59 -5.58
N SER A 245 33.18 11.36 -4.29
CA SER A 245 33.11 12.38 -3.24
C SER A 245 34.40 12.38 -2.45
#